data_AF-X1J477-F1
#
_entry.id   AF-X1J477-F1
#
_cell.length_a   1.000
_cell.length_b   1.000
_cell.length_c   1.000
_cell.angle_alpha   90.00
_cell.angle_beta   90.00
_cell.angle_gamma   90.00
#
_symmetry.space_group_name_H-M   'P 1'
#
loop_
_entity.id
_entity.type
_entity.pdbx_description
1 polymer ?
#
loop_
_entity_poly.entity_id
_entity_poly.type
_entity_poly.pdbx_seq_one_letter_code
_entity_poly.pdbx_strand_id
1 'polypeptide(L)'
;RYPRELVPSQKFVRAACAKPFKLGKSVVVKKGKDSAVAIVSYGSILTEALKAADLLAKDGITVDVINARFAAPVDEKIISLLDKGKGIITVEDHRLACGFGSAVLELAAATLKCPIKNPIAVLGTPRRFIKHDSRNAQLMEAGINADKIAQTARQMLEA
;
A
#
# COMPACT_ATOMS: atom_id res chain seq x y z
N ARG A 1 0.87 -10.25 11.29
CA ARG A 1 -0.43 -10.94 11.20
C ARG A 1 -0.56 -11.63 9.85
N TYR A 2 -1.27 -12.76 9.77
CA TYR A 2 -1.51 -13.52 8.54
C TYR A 2 -3.01 -13.79 8.37
N PRO A 3 -3.53 -13.81 7.12
CA PRO A 3 -4.94 -14.10 6.86
C PRO A 3 -5.23 -15.61 6.90
N ARG A 4 -6.51 -15.99 6.90
CA ARG A 4 -6.97 -17.35 6.62
C ARG A 4 -7.04 -17.57 5.10
N GLU A 5 -5.88 -17.67 4.46
CA GLU A 5 -5.75 -17.86 3.01
C GLU A 5 -4.58 -18.80 2.69
N LEU A 6 -4.54 -19.29 1.45
CA LEU A 6 -3.38 -19.99 0.93
C LEU A 6 -2.20 -19.03 0.73
N VAL A 7 -0.99 -19.55 0.89
CA VAL A 7 0.22 -18.79 0.56
C VAL A 7 0.23 -18.53 -0.96
N PRO A 8 0.42 -17.28 -1.41
CA PRO A 8 0.51 -16.96 -2.83
C PRO A 8 1.65 -17.70 -3.54
N SER A 9 1.66 -17.68 -4.87
CA SER A 9 2.71 -18.32 -5.67
C SER A 9 4.12 -17.79 -5.33
N GLN A 10 5.15 -18.60 -5.63
CA GLN A 10 6.55 -18.25 -5.31
C GLN A 10 6.98 -16.88 -5.85
N LYS A 11 6.41 -16.42 -6.97
CA LYS A 11 6.68 -15.09 -7.54
C LYS A 11 6.47 -13.98 -6.50
N PHE A 12 5.34 -14.03 -5.79
CA PHE A 12 4.98 -13.03 -4.78
C PHE A 12 5.84 -13.18 -3.51
N VAL A 13 6.04 -14.43 -3.08
CA VAL A 13 6.80 -14.75 -1.86
C VAL A 13 8.26 -14.30 -1.99
N ARG A 14 8.91 -14.57 -3.13
CA ARG A 14 10.31 -14.17 -3.37
C ARG A 14 10.47 -12.65 -3.28
N ALA A 15 9.59 -11.89 -3.94
CA ALA A 15 9.64 -10.43 -3.89
C ALA A 15 9.43 -9.91 -2.45
N ALA A 16 8.45 -10.47 -1.73
CA ALA A 16 8.16 -10.08 -0.35
C ALA A 16 9.28 -10.42 0.64
N CYS A 17 10.06 -11.48 0.38
CA CYS A 17 11.10 -12.01 1.27
C CYS A 17 12.54 -11.79 0.77
N ALA A 18 12.75 -10.99 -0.29
CA ALA A 18 14.05 -10.80 -0.93
C ALA A 18 15.15 -10.20 -0.03
N LYS A 19 14.78 -9.63 1.12
CA LYS A 19 15.71 -9.03 2.09
C LYS A 19 15.37 -9.51 3.51
N PRO A 20 16.38 -9.68 4.39
CA PRO A 20 16.16 -10.00 5.80
C PRO A 20 15.16 -9.05 6.46
N PHE A 21 14.41 -9.58 7.43
CA PHE A 21 13.53 -8.76 8.25
C PHE A 21 14.36 -7.99 9.27
N LYS A 22 14.29 -6.67 9.21
CA LYS A 22 14.83 -5.75 10.22
C LYS A 22 13.66 -4.96 10.75
N LEU A 23 13.53 -4.87 12.08
CA LEU A 23 12.41 -4.19 12.73
C LEU A 23 12.22 -2.79 12.15
N GLY A 24 10.98 -2.45 11.78
CA GLY A 24 10.64 -1.14 11.23
C GLY A 24 11.18 -0.85 9.83
N LYS A 25 11.63 -1.87 9.07
CA LYS A 25 12.15 -1.67 7.71
C LYS A 25 11.26 -2.32 6.67
N SER A 26 10.82 -1.48 5.74
CA SER A 26 10.05 -1.84 4.55
C SER A 26 10.97 -2.34 3.43
N VAL A 27 10.37 -2.94 2.39
CA VAL A 27 11.08 -3.37 1.18
C VAL A 27 10.29 -2.99 -0.07
N VAL A 28 10.97 -2.30 -1.00
CA VAL A 28 10.46 -2.11 -2.36
C VAL A 28 10.47 -3.47 -3.06
N VAL A 29 9.29 -3.97 -3.43
CA VAL A 29 9.11 -5.25 -4.11
C VAL A 29 8.95 -5.11 -5.62
N LYS A 30 8.51 -3.93 -6.08
CA LYS A 30 8.44 -3.54 -7.48
C LYS A 30 8.84 -2.06 -7.56
N LYS A 31 9.80 -1.75 -8.44
CA LYS A 31 10.23 -0.38 -8.70
C LYS A 31 9.65 0.07 -10.03
N GLY A 32 8.90 1.17 -10.04
CA GLY A 32 8.46 1.83 -11.26
C GLY A 32 9.53 2.81 -11.75
N LYS A 33 9.80 2.82 -13.06
CA LYS A 33 10.61 3.87 -13.68
C LYS A 33 9.85 5.19 -13.63
N ASP A 34 10.50 6.27 -13.17
CA ASP A 34 9.93 7.62 -13.09
C ASP A 34 8.54 7.69 -12.40
N SER A 35 8.30 6.79 -11.44
CA SER A 35 7.00 6.65 -10.80
C SER A 35 6.66 7.85 -9.90
N ALA A 36 5.55 8.52 -10.17
CA ALA A 36 5.04 9.61 -9.33
C ALA A 36 4.24 9.11 -8.11
N VAL A 37 3.85 7.82 -8.06
CA VAL A 37 3.07 7.24 -6.97
C VAL A 37 3.75 5.97 -6.42
N ALA A 38 3.68 5.79 -5.10
CA ALA A 38 4.08 4.57 -4.41
C ALA A 38 2.89 3.93 -3.67
N ILE A 39 2.65 2.65 -3.95
CA ILE A 39 1.68 1.82 -3.23
C ILE A 39 2.41 1.14 -2.07
N VAL A 40 2.01 1.45 -0.85
CA VAL A 40 2.60 0.93 0.40
C VAL A 40 1.60 -0.01 1.05
N SER A 41 1.82 -1.31 0.86
CA SER A 41 0.93 -2.35 1.39
C SER A 41 1.39 -2.88 2.74
N TYR A 42 0.44 -3.17 3.63
CA TYR A 42 0.68 -3.85 4.89
C TYR A 42 -0.12 -5.17 4.98
N GLY A 43 0.60 -6.30 5.03
CA GLY A 43 0.01 -7.64 5.13
C GLY A 43 -0.18 -8.35 3.80
N SER A 44 -1.13 -9.30 3.74
CA SER A 44 -1.39 -10.13 2.55
C SER A 44 -1.93 -9.36 1.34
N ILE A 45 -2.43 -8.15 1.57
CA ILE A 45 -2.92 -7.23 0.54
C ILE A 45 -1.82 -6.80 -0.46
N LEU A 46 -0.55 -7.10 -0.16
CA LEU A 46 0.58 -6.97 -1.09
C LEU A 46 0.30 -7.61 -2.46
N THR A 47 -0.43 -8.73 -2.49
CA THR A 47 -0.80 -9.40 -3.75
C THR A 47 -1.71 -8.51 -4.60
N GLU A 48 -2.71 -7.87 -4.00
CA GLU A 48 -3.59 -6.89 -4.67
C GLU A 48 -2.83 -5.64 -5.10
N ALA A 49 -1.88 -5.15 -4.29
CA ALA A 49 -1.01 -4.03 -4.66
C ALA A 49 -0.14 -4.33 -5.89
N LEU A 50 0.41 -5.55 -5.99
CA LEU A 50 1.19 -5.98 -7.15
C LEU A 50 0.31 -6.17 -8.39
N LYS A 51 -0.90 -6.74 -8.23
CA LYS A 51 -1.90 -6.80 -9.31
C LYS A 51 -2.30 -5.41 -9.79
N ALA A 52 -2.52 -4.46 -8.89
CA ALA A 52 -2.82 -3.07 -9.22
C ALA A 52 -1.69 -2.43 -10.05
N ALA A 53 -0.44 -2.68 -9.67
CA ALA A 53 0.72 -2.23 -10.44
C ALA A 53 0.84 -2.90 -11.82
N ASP A 54 0.31 -4.11 -12.00
CA ASP A 54 0.23 -4.77 -13.31
C ASP A 54 -0.94 -4.20 -14.14
N LEU A 55 -2.05 -3.81 -13.52
CA LEU A 55 -3.16 -3.12 -14.18
C LEU A 55 -2.73 -1.73 -14.67
N LEU A 56 -2.11 -0.93 -13.82
CA LEU A 56 -1.61 0.41 -14.16
C LEU A 56 -0.58 0.39 -15.29
N ALA A 57 0.28 -0.64 -15.30
CA ALA A 57 1.28 -0.78 -16.36
C ALA A 57 0.66 -0.98 -17.75
N LYS A 58 -0.55 -1.56 -17.85
CA LYS A 58 -1.28 -1.69 -19.13
C LYS A 58 -1.72 -0.33 -19.67
N ASP A 59 -1.88 0.66 -18.80
CA ASP A 59 -2.23 2.04 -19.13
C ASP A 59 -0.98 2.94 -19.29
N GLY A 60 0.22 2.36 -19.30
CA GLY A 60 1.47 3.11 -19.35
C GLY A 60 1.87 3.79 -18.03
N ILE A 61 1.16 3.52 -16.93
CA ILE A 61 1.41 4.11 -15.62
C ILE A 61 2.33 3.20 -14.80
N THR A 62 3.46 3.74 -14.34
CA THR A 62 4.42 3.03 -13.48
C THR A 62 4.30 3.48 -12.04
N VAL A 63 4.30 2.53 -11.12
CA VAL A 63 4.24 2.77 -9.67
C VAL A 63 5.30 1.96 -8.93
N ASP A 64 5.76 2.49 -7.79
CA ASP A 64 6.48 1.68 -6.82
C ASP A 64 5.50 0.84 -6.01
N VAL A 65 5.86 -0.40 -5.69
CA VAL A 65 5.13 -1.22 -4.71
C VAL A 65 6.07 -1.56 -3.57
N ILE A 66 5.65 -1.21 -2.35
CA ILE A 66 6.41 -1.32 -1.12
C ILE A 66 5.65 -2.24 -0.17
N ASN A 67 6.33 -3.29 0.28
CA ASN A 67 5.88 -4.09 1.40
C ASN A 67 6.36 -3.43 2.70
N ALA A 68 5.43 -2.84 3.45
CA ALA A 68 5.72 -2.13 4.69
C ALA A 68 6.31 -3.06 5.77
N ARG A 69 5.86 -4.34 5.80
CA ARG A 69 6.22 -5.40 6.77
C ARG A 69 5.89 -5.11 8.24
N PHE A 70 5.99 -3.88 8.70
CA PHE A 70 5.77 -3.44 10.07
C PHE A 70 4.81 -2.24 10.07
N ALA A 71 3.74 -2.33 10.87
CA ALA A 71 2.91 -1.17 11.19
C ALA A 71 3.43 -0.41 12.42
N ALA A 72 4.26 -1.06 13.26
CA ALA A 72 4.89 -0.46 14.42
C ALA A 72 6.29 -1.06 14.63
N PRO A 73 7.37 -0.25 14.61
CA PRO A 73 7.38 1.13 14.11
C PRO A 73 7.16 1.17 12.57
N VAL A 74 6.59 2.27 12.08
CA VAL A 74 6.50 2.56 10.64
C VAL A 74 7.90 2.93 10.13
N ASP A 75 8.24 2.50 8.90
CA ASP A 75 9.51 2.88 8.28
C ASP A 75 9.48 4.34 7.82
N GLU A 76 10.26 5.21 8.47
CA GLU A 76 10.43 6.63 8.11
C GLU A 76 10.80 6.85 6.63
N LYS A 77 11.42 5.86 5.98
CA LYS A 77 11.70 5.94 4.54
C LYS A 77 10.45 6.06 3.68
N ILE A 78 9.30 5.60 4.16
CA ILE A 78 8.00 5.80 3.49
C ILE A 78 7.72 7.30 3.38
N ILE A 79 7.94 8.07 4.44
CA ILE A 79 7.68 9.53 4.44
C ILE A 79 8.64 10.26 3.51
N SER A 80 9.90 9.82 3.43
CA SER A 80 10.90 10.38 2.50
C SER A 80 10.50 10.29 1.01
N LEU A 81 9.46 9.52 0.67
CA LEU A 81 8.90 9.48 -0.69
C LEU A 81 8.16 10.78 -1.03
N LEU A 82 7.51 11.41 -0.04
CA LEU A 82 6.82 12.69 -0.20
C LEU A 82 7.83 13.80 -0.51
N ASP A 83 8.98 13.80 0.17
CA ASP A 83 10.08 14.75 -0.12
C ASP A 83 10.66 14.57 -1.53
N LYS A 84 10.53 13.36 -2.09
CA LYS A 84 10.92 13.03 -3.47
C LYS A 84 9.80 13.31 -4.48
N GLY A 85 8.74 14.00 -4.08
CA GLY A 85 7.62 14.39 -4.93
C GLY A 85 6.67 13.24 -5.28
N LYS A 86 6.67 12.14 -4.52
CA LYS A 86 5.77 11.00 -4.77
C LYS A 86 4.50 11.12 -3.96
N GLY A 87 3.36 10.83 -4.58
CA GLY A 87 2.13 10.49 -3.85
C GLY A 87 2.23 9.10 -3.19
N ILE A 88 1.56 8.92 -2.06
CA ILE A 88 1.54 7.65 -1.33
C ILE A 88 0.12 7.09 -1.29
N ILE A 89 -0.03 5.80 -1.59
CA ILE A 89 -1.25 5.04 -1.31
C ILE A 89 -0.90 4.00 -0.26
N THR A 90 -1.40 4.15 0.97
CA THR A 90 -1.31 3.07 1.95
C THR A 90 -2.49 2.11 1.77
N VAL A 91 -2.25 0.81 1.84
CA VAL A 91 -3.33 -0.19 1.77
C VAL A 91 -3.15 -1.29 2.81
N GLU A 92 -4.22 -1.58 3.55
CA GLU A 92 -4.25 -2.61 4.58
C GLU A 92 -5.60 -3.36 4.64
N ASP A 93 -5.55 -4.64 4.99
CA ASP A 93 -6.75 -5.43 5.35
C ASP A 93 -7.07 -5.26 6.84
N HIS A 94 -7.41 -4.02 7.20
CA HIS A 94 -7.74 -3.60 8.54
C HIS A 94 -8.59 -2.34 8.47
N ARG A 95 -9.23 -2.00 9.59
CA ARG A 95 -9.96 -0.75 9.74
C ARG A 95 -9.03 0.45 9.46
N LEU A 96 -9.56 1.42 8.70
CA LEU A 96 -8.88 2.69 8.41
C LEU A 96 -8.39 3.42 9.66
N ALA A 97 -9.26 3.50 10.68
CA ALA A 97 -8.94 4.16 11.94
C ALA A 97 -8.03 3.28 12.80
N CYS A 98 -7.00 3.89 13.39
CA CYS A 98 -5.98 3.23 14.21
C CYS A 98 -5.24 2.11 13.46
N GLY A 99 -5.23 2.17 12.12
CA GLY A 99 -4.55 1.23 11.25
C GLY A 99 -3.14 1.67 10.88
N PHE A 100 -2.50 0.90 10.01
CA PHE A 100 -1.23 1.24 9.38
C PHE A 100 -1.29 2.60 8.66
N GLY A 101 -2.36 2.86 7.91
CA GLY A 101 -2.54 4.15 7.23
C GLY A 101 -2.59 5.33 8.21
N SER A 102 -3.29 5.18 9.35
CA SER A 102 -3.27 6.19 10.42
C SER A 102 -1.85 6.40 10.96
N ALA A 103 -1.11 5.32 11.23
CA ALA A 103 0.27 5.42 11.73
C ALA A 103 1.22 6.11 10.73
N VAL A 104 1.02 5.91 9.43
CA VAL A 104 1.77 6.64 8.38
C VAL A 104 1.43 8.12 8.39
N LEU A 105 0.15 8.48 8.53
CA LEU A 105 -0.28 9.88 8.62
C LEU A 105 0.27 10.57 9.87
N GLU A 106 0.23 9.89 11.03
CA GLU A 106 0.82 10.38 12.28
C GLU A 106 2.33 10.61 12.12
N LEU A 107 3.05 9.66 11.52
CA LEU A 107 4.48 9.81 11.27
C LEU A 107 4.77 10.96 10.30
N ALA A 108 3.99 11.11 9.22
CA ALA A 108 4.12 12.21 8.27
C ALA A 108 3.93 13.56 8.98
N ALA A 109 2.89 13.71 9.79
CA ALA A 109 2.61 14.92 10.55
C ALA A 109 3.70 15.25 11.57
N ALA A 110 4.30 14.22 12.19
CA ALA A 110 5.36 14.40 13.19
C ALA A 110 6.74 14.75 12.59
N THR A 111 7.01 14.34 11.34
CA THR A 111 8.38 14.39 10.77
C THR A 111 8.55 15.38 9.61
N LEU A 112 7.48 15.70 8.87
CA LEU A 112 7.59 16.63 7.76
C LEU A 112 7.73 18.07 8.26
N LYS A 113 8.80 18.74 7.79
CA LYS A 113 9.08 20.14 8.10
C LYS A 113 8.37 21.13 7.17
N CYS A 114 7.90 20.64 6.03
CA CYS A 114 7.21 21.43 5.02
C CYS A 114 5.82 20.86 4.77
N PRO A 115 4.87 21.67 4.26
CA PRO A 115 3.56 21.16 3.88
C PRO A 115 3.66 19.99 2.89
N ILE A 116 2.80 19.00 3.09
CA ILE A 116 2.64 17.87 2.18
C ILE A 116 2.21 18.40 0.81
N LYS A 117 3.08 18.28 -0.19
CA LYS A 117 2.81 18.73 -1.56
C LYS A 117 2.03 17.70 -2.38
N ASN A 118 2.27 16.41 -2.13
CA ASN A 118 1.65 15.30 -2.85
C ASN A 118 0.72 14.51 -1.92
N PRO A 119 -0.43 14.03 -2.41
CA PRO A 119 -1.44 13.40 -1.56
C PRO A 119 -0.97 12.08 -0.93
N ILE A 120 -1.49 11.81 0.28
CA ILE A 120 -1.47 10.48 0.91
C ILE A 120 -2.91 9.95 0.89
N ALA A 121 -3.16 8.89 0.14
CA ALA A 121 -4.44 8.18 0.14
C ALA A 121 -4.37 6.97 1.05
N VAL A 122 -5.39 6.79 1.90
CA VAL A 122 -5.48 5.66 2.82
C VAL A 122 -6.61 4.73 2.41
N LEU A 123 -6.26 3.49 2.06
CA LEU A 123 -7.19 2.42 1.71
C LEU A 123 -7.20 1.35 2.81
N GLY A 124 -8.41 1.02 3.27
CA GLY A 124 -8.65 0.12 4.39
C GLY A 124 -10.15 -0.10 4.57
N THR A 125 -10.53 -1.00 5.47
CA THR A 125 -11.92 -1.39 5.67
C THR A 125 -12.77 -0.23 6.24
N PRO A 126 -14.00 0.01 5.73
CA PRO A 126 -14.92 1.09 6.16
C PRO A 126 -15.53 0.89 7.56
N ARG A 127 -16.28 1.90 8.07
CA ARG A 127 -16.88 1.90 9.43
C ARG A 127 -18.16 1.08 9.49
N ARG A 128 -18.06 -0.17 9.03
CA ARG A 128 -19.17 -1.11 8.98
C ARG A 128 -18.62 -2.51 8.91
N PHE A 129 -19.46 -3.47 9.24
CA PHE A 129 -19.12 -4.87 9.01
C PHE A 129 -19.06 -5.17 7.51
N ILE A 130 -18.09 -6.02 7.14
CA ILE A 130 -18.01 -6.65 5.82
C ILE A 130 -18.79 -7.95 5.90
N LYS A 131 -19.63 -8.21 4.91
CA LYS A 131 -20.53 -9.37 4.94
C LYS A 131 -19.76 -10.67 4.74
N HIS A 132 -20.40 -11.79 5.07
CA HIS A 132 -19.86 -13.09 4.72
C HIS A 132 -19.84 -13.20 3.20
N ASP A 133 -18.70 -13.62 2.65
CA ASP A 133 -18.54 -13.93 1.24
C ASP A 133 -17.20 -14.67 1.06
N SER A 134 -16.90 -15.06 -0.18
CA SER A 134 -15.55 -15.33 -0.63
C SER A 134 -14.60 -14.20 -0.29
N ARG A 135 -13.34 -14.54 -0.05
CA ARG A 135 -12.32 -13.55 0.31
C ARG A 135 -12.16 -12.44 -0.72
N ASN A 136 -12.18 -12.78 -2.01
CA ASN A 136 -12.08 -11.79 -3.08
C ASN A 136 -13.25 -10.80 -3.03
N ALA A 137 -14.49 -11.28 -2.84
CA ALA A 137 -15.64 -10.41 -2.71
C ALA A 137 -15.58 -9.51 -1.48
N GLN A 138 -15.06 -10.02 -0.36
CA GLN A 138 -14.83 -9.20 0.84
C GLN A 138 -13.79 -8.08 0.62
N LEU A 139 -12.71 -8.36 -0.11
CA LEU A 139 -11.71 -7.35 -0.45
C LEU A 139 -12.28 -6.28 -1.39
N MET A 140 -13.14 -6.68 -2.35
CA MET A 140 -13.88 -5.76 -3.21
C MET A 140 -14.85 -4.90 -2.41
N GLU A 141 -15.66 -5.52 -1.53
CA GLU A 141 -16.62 -4.82 -0.66
C GLU A 141 -15.92 -3.83 0.28
N ALA A 142 -14.75 -4.19 0.79
CA ALA A 142 -13.92 -3.34 1.64
C ALA A 142 -13.22 -2.21 0.87
N GLY A 143 -13.16 -2.27 -0.47
CA GLY A 143 -12.50 -1.26 -1.30
C GLY A 143 -10.97 -1.31 -1.22
N ILE A 144 -10.39 -2.51 -1.08
CA ILE A 144 -8.94 -2.71 -0.96
C ILE A 144 -8.39 -3.71 -2.00
N ASN A 145 -9.17 -4.04 -3.03
CA ASN A 145 -8.74 -4.88 -4.15
C ASN A 145 -7.88 -4.11 -5.16
N ALA A 146 -7.28 -4.84 -6.10
CA ALA A 146 -6.39 -4.30 -7.13
C ALA A 146 -7.03 -3.17 -7.96
N ASP A 147 -8.30 -3.32 -8.36
CA ASP A 147 -9.00 -2.32 -9.16
C ASP A 147 -9.16 -1.01 -8.41
N LYS A 148 -9.52 -1.07 -7.12
CA LYS A 148 -9.68 0.13 -6.30
C LYS A 148 -8.34 0.83 -6.06
N ILE A 149 -7.27 0.08 -5.81
CA ILE A 149 -5.92 0.64 -5.67
C ILE A 149 -5.49 1.34 -6.97
N ALA A 150 -5.69 0.69 -8.12
CA ALA A 150 -5.36 1.25 -9.43
C ALA A 150 -6.19 2.51 -9.73
N GLN A 151 -7.50 2.48 -9.44
CA GLN A 151 -8.37 3.66 -9.58
C GLN A 151 -7.86 4.84 -8.75
N THR A 152 -7.50 4.62 -7.48
CA THR A 152 -6.96 5.67 -6.62
C THR A 152 -5.64 6.24 -7.17
N ALA A 153 -4.76 5.39 -7.70
CA ALA A 153 -3.52 5.86 -8.33
C ALA A 153 -3.78 6.75 -9.55
N ARG A 154 -4.73 6.38 -10.43
CA ARG A 154 -5.11 7.22 -11.58
C ARG A 154 -5.64 8.58 -11.13
N GLN A 155 -6.56 8.59 -10.16
CA GLN A 155 -7.12 9.83 -9.61
C GLN A 155 -6.05 10.75 -9.02
N MET A 156 -5.02 10.19 -8.37
CA MET A 156 -3.92 10.98 -7.82
C MET A 156 -2.98 11.59 -8.87
N LEU A 157 -2.96 11.04 -10.09
CA LEU A 157 -2.13 11.54 -11.19
C LEU A 157 -2.85 12.60 -12.03
N GLU A 158 -4.17 12.67 -11.95
CA GLU A 158 -5.02 13.65 -12.64
C GLU A 158 -5.20 14.96 -11.85
N ALA A 159 -4.87 14.96 -10.56
CA ALA A 159 -5.02 16.09 -9.63
C ALA A 159 -3.79 17.00 -9.59
#